data_AF-A0A4Q3RYG3-F1
#
_entry.id   AF-A0A4Q3RYG3-F1
#
_cell.length_a   1.000
_cell.length_b   1.000
_cell.length_c   1.000
_cell.angle_alpha   90.00
_cell.angle_beta   90.00
_cell.angle_gamma   90.00
#
_symmetry.space_group_name_H-M   'P 1'
#
loop_
_entity.id
_entity.type
_entity.pdbx_description
1 polymer ?
#
loop_
_entity_poly.entity_id
_entity_poly.type
_entity_poly.pdbx_seq_one_letter_code
_entity_poly.pdbx_strand_id
1 'polypeptide(L)'
;MKQISFYKFLPGIAWFFVVVLLTCLPGKDIPGNSLFELLHVDKWVHVFMFGLLAMLFIRPYAMSQLDAAGKLRRYFFVAISVSAWGLATEFIQKYLVPGRSFDIWDFVADVAGCSIAYIFAKTYMLNFRPNDA
;
A
#
# COMPACT_ATOMS: atom_id res chain seq x y z
N MET A 1 -16.23 -7.81 21.29
CA MET A 1 -15.32 -7.96 20.13
C MET A 1 -13.90 -8.08 20.66
N LYS A 2 -13.19 -9.18 20.41
CA LYS A 2 -11.79 -9.32 20.85
C LYS A 2 -10.96 -8.28 20.09
N GLN A 3 -10.37 -7.33 20.82
CA GLN A 3 -9.57 -6.25 20.23
C GLN A 3 -8.37 -6.84 19.49
N ILE A 4 -8.13 -6.38 18.26
CA ILE A 4 -6.93 -6.78 17.51
C ILE A 4 -5.74 -6.08 18.17
N SER A 5 -4.78 -6.84 18.67
CA SER A 5 -3.61 -6.28 19.34
C SER A 5 -2.77 -5.43 18.37
N PHE A 6 -2.33 -4.26 18.84
CA PHE A 6 -1.62 -3.26 18.04
C PHE A 6 -0.34 -3.79 17.36
N TYR A 7 0.40 -4.69 18.03
CA TYR A 7 1.65 -5.24 17.49
C TYR A 7 1.47 -5.95 16.14
N LYS A 8 0.26 -6.42 15.81
CA LYS A 8 -0.05 -7.04 14.52
C LYS A 8 0.05 -6.07 13.33
N PHE A 9 0.00 -4.76 13.60
CA PHE A 9 0.14 -3.70 12.59
C PHE A 9 1.59 -3.23 12.40
N LEU A 10 2.54 -3.65 13.27
CA LEU A 10 3.94 -3.24 13.17
C LEU A 10 4.57 -3.49 11.79
N PRO A 11 4.33 -4.63 11.11
CA PRO A 11 4.85 -4.82 9.75
C PRO A 11 4.35 -3.77 8.75
N GLY A 12 3.07 -3.40 8.82
CA GLY A 12 2.50 -2.35 7.98
C GLY A 12 3.06 -0.98 8.31
N ILE A 13 3.27 -0.68 9.59
CA ILE A 13 3.90 0.57 10.05
C ILE A 13 5.36 0.65 9.57
N ALA A 14 6.13 -0.44 9.69
CA ALA A 14 7.51 -0.48 9.20
C ALA A 14 7.56 -0.24 7.69
N TRP A 15 6.68 -0.92 6.93
CA TRP A 15 6.60 -0.75 5.48
C TRP A 15 6.10 0.65 5.08
N PHE A 16 5.21 1.27 5.85
CA PHE A 16 4.80 2.66 5.63
C PHE A 16 6.00 3.60 5.56
N PHE A 17 6.93 3.50 6.52
CA PHE A 17 8.14 4.31 6.51
C PHE A 17 9.05 4.00 5.33
N VAL A 18 9.15 2.73 4.91
CA VAL A 18 9.86 2.36 3.68
C VAL A 18 9.24 3.04 2.46
N VAL A 19 7.91 3.03 2.33
CA VAL A 19 7.22 3.71 1.23
C VAL A 19 7.50 5.22 1.25
N VAL A 20 7.41 5.88 2.41
CA VAL A 20 7.73 7.31 2.54
C VAL A 20 9.17 7.61 2.10
N LEU A 21 10.12 6.81 2.58
CA LEU A 21 11.53 6.98 2.23
C LEU A 21 11.73 6.84 0.72
N LEU A 22 11.20 5.79 0.11
CA LEU A 22 11.37 5.50 -1.32
C LEU A 22 10.72 6.57 -2.22
N THR A 23 9.50 7.02 -1.91
CA THR A 23 8.82 8.05 -2.71
C THR A 23 9.47 9.43 -2.56
N CYS A 24 10.10 9.72 -1.42
CA CYS A 24 10.78 11.00 -1.18
C CYS A 24 12.25 11.02 -1.63
N LEU A 25 12.80 9.93 -2.18
CA LEU A 25 14.16 9.93 -2.73
C LEU A 25 14.25 10.84 -3.96
N PRO A 26 15.17 11.82 -4.02
CA PRO A 26 15.34 12.70 -5.18
C PRO A 26 15.73 11.91 -6.44
N GLY A 27 15.11 12.23 -7.58
CA GLY A 27 15.37 11.51 -8.84
C GLY A 27 16.79 11.64 -9.39
N LYS A 28 17.56 12.68 -8.98
CA LYS A 28 18.92 12.93 -9.48
C LYS A 28 19.94 11.85 -9.07
N ASP A 29 19.62 11.05 -8.07
CA ASP A 29 20.51 10.05 -7.51
C ASP A 29 20.32 8.65 -8.15
N ILE A 30 19.41 8.54 -9.13
CA ILE A 30 19.19 7.30 -9.90
C ILE A 30 19.96 7.40 -11.22
N PRO A 31 21.00 6.57 -11.46
CA PRO A 31 21.72 6.58 -12.73
C PRO A 31 20.75 6.29 -13.87
N GLY A 32 20.72 7.20 -14.86
CA GLY A 32 19.81 7.18 -16.01
C GLY A 32 20.07 5.98 -16.92
N ASN A 33 19.52 4.84 -16.55
CA ASN A 33 19.51 3.65 -17.38
C ASN A 33 18.24 3.68 -18.22
N SER A 34 18.36 4.04 -19.50
CA SER A 34 17.25 4.18 -20.46
C SER A 34 16.28 2.98 -20.52
N LEU A 35 16.74 1.78 -20.12
CA LEU A 35 15.91 0.58 -20.03
C LEU A 35 14.87 0.62 -18.89
N PHE A 36 15.19 1.25 -17.77
CA PHE A 36 14.28 1.39 -16.62
C PHE A 36 13.14 2.36 -16.91
N GLU A 37 13.44 3.45 -17.60
CA GLU A 37 12.45 4.41 -18.09
C GLU A 37 11.56 3.78 -19.18
N LEU A 38 12.15 3.02 -20.11
CA LEU A 38 11.41 2.36 -21.20
C LEU A 38 10.40 1.32 -20.69
N LEU A 39 10.75 0.59 -19.64
CA LEU A 39 9.89 -0.46 -19.06
C LEU A 39 8.89 0.07 -18.01
N HIS A 40 8.87 1.39 -17.75
CA HIS A 40 8.06 1.99 -16.70
C HIS A 40 8.20 1.24 -15.35
N VAL A 41 9.41 0.77 -15.03
CA VAL A 41 9.65 -0.08 -13.85
C VAL A 41 9.19 0.62 -12.57
N ASP A 42 9.38 1.94 -12.52
CA ASP A 42 8.92 2.81 -11.46
C ASP A 42 7.42 2.61 -11.12
N LYS A 43 6.55 2.52 -12.13
CA LYS A 43 5.11 2.30 -11.95
C LYS A 43 4.79 0.93 -11.37
N TRP A 44 5.54 -0.11 -11.74
CA TRP A 44 5.42 -1.44 -11.12
C TRP A 44 5.89 -1.45 -9.67
N VAL A 45 6.93 -0.66 -9.35
CA VAL A 45 7.38 -0.47 -7.98
C VAL A 45 6.28 0.22 -7.16
N HIS A 46 5.61 1.25 -7.69
CA HIS A 46 4.44 1.87 -7.07
C HIS A 46 3.30 0.88 -6.78
N VAL A 47 2.90 0.07 -7.78
CA VAL A 47 1.91 -1.00 -7.60
C VAL A 47 2.31 -1.94 -6.46
N PHE A 48 3.57 -2.38 -6.42
CA PHE A 48 4.06 -3.28 -5.38
C PHE A 48 4.12 -2.61 -4.00
N MET A 49 4.67 -1.40 -3.91
CA MET A 49 4.84 -0.65 -2.67
C MET A 49 3.51 -0.43 -1.97
N PHE A 50 2.54 0.16 -2.67
CA PHE A 50 1.24 0.47 -2.10
C PHE A 50 0.33 -0.75 -1.98
N GLY A 51 0.46 -1.73 -2.88
CA GLY A 51 -0.22 -3.01 -2.75
C GLY A 51 0.23 -3.81 -1.52
N LEU A 52 1.54 -3.90 -1.28
CA LEU A 52 2.09 -4.55 -0.09
C LEU A 52 1.70 -3.78 1.18
N LEU A 53 1.76 -2.44 1.15
CA LEU A 53 1.31 -1.60 2.26
C LEU A 53 -0.14 -1.90 2.64
N ALA A 54 -1.05 -1.87 1.66
CA ALA A 54 -2.46 -2.21 1.85
C ALA A 54 -2.63 -3.64 2.39
N MET A 55 -1.92 -4.62 1.82
CA MET A 55 -1.99 -6.01 2.25
C MET A 55 -1.55 -6.20 3.72
N LEU A 56 -0.47 -5.55 4.13
CA LEU A 56 0.04 -5.62 5.50
C LEU A 56 -0.94 -5.02 6.51
N PHE A 57 -1.66 -3.96 6.15
CA PHE A 57 -2.71 -3.38 6.99
C PHE A 57 -4.03 -4.17 6.94
N ILE A 58 -4.30 -4.90 5.86
CA ILE A 58 -5.45 -5.80 5.73
C ILE A 58 -5.28 -7.06 6.58
N ARG A 59 -4.07 -7.62 6.61
CA ARG A 59 -3.78 -8.92 7.24
C ARG A 59 -4.27 -9.06 8.70
N PRO A 60 -4.09 -8.08 9.61
CA PRO A 60 -4.60 -8.18 10.98
C PRO A 60 -6.12 -8.34 11.06
N TYR A 61 -6.87 -7.69 10.17
CA TYR A 61 -8.32 -7.83 10.09
C TYR A 61 -8.72 -9.19 9.49
N ALA A 62 -7.97 -9.66 8.49
CA ALA A 62 -8.21 -10.98 7.91
C ALA A 62 -8.05 -12.12 8.92
N MET A 63 -7.06 -11.99 9.79
CA MET A 63 -6.73 -12.93 10.87
C MET A 63 -7.56 -12.70 12.14
N SER A 64 -8.57 -11.83 12.09
CA SER A 64 -9.43 -11.52 13.23
C SER A 64 -10.70 -12.39 13.23
N GLN A 65 -11.39 -12.42 14.38
CA GLN A 65 -12.67 -13.10 14.56
C GLN A 65 -13.87 -12.29 14.02
N LEU A 66 -13.63 -11.28 13.17
CA LEU A 66 -14.69 -10.55 12.48
C LEU A 66 -15.44 -11.48 11.51
N ASP A 67 -16.72 -11.20 11.33
CA ASP A 67 -17.52 -11.82 10.28
C ASP A 67 -17.08 -11.32 8.88
N ALA A 68 -17.55 -11.98 7.83
CA ALA A 68 -17.16 -11.66 6.46
C ALA A 68 -17.49 -10.21 6.08
N ALA A 69 -18.67 -9.71 6.49
CA ALA A 69 -19.07 -8.32 6.23
C ALA A 69 -18.16 -7.31 6.96
N GLY A 70 -17.85 -7.57 8.24
CA GLY A 70 -16.93 -6.77 9.03
C GLY A 70 -15.52 -6.73 8.43
N LYS A 71 -15.00 -7.87 7.98
CA LYS A 71 -13.70 -7.95 7.28
C LYS A 71 -13.70 -7.16 5.99
N LEU A 72 -14.68 -7.39 5.11
CA LEU A 72 -14.74 -6.73 3.81
C LEU A 72 -14.80 -5.21 3.94
N ARG A 73 -15.59 -4.71 4.89
CA ARG A 73 -15.65 -3.28 5.22
C ARG A 73 -14.26 -2.75 5.63
N ARG A 74 -13.53 -3.46 6.48
CA ARG A 74 -12.18 -3.06 6.89
C ARG A 74 -11.18 -3.11 5.73
N TYR A 75 -11.25 -4.12 4.88
CA TYR A 75 -10.37 -4.22 3.71
C TYR A 75 -10.58 -3.03 2.77
N PHE A 76 -11.84 -2.68 2.51
CA PHE A 76 -12.19 -1.52 1.69
C PHE A 76 -11.69 -0.21 2.30
N PHE A 77 -11.91 0.00 3.60
CA PHE A 77 -11.38 1.20 4.28
C PHE A 77 -9.87 1.29 4.23
N VAL A 78 -9.14 0.18 4.40
CA VAL A 78 -7.68 0.17 4.27
C VAL A 78 -7.27 0.53 2.85
N ALA A 79 -7.88 -0.08 1.82
CA ALA A 79 -7.55 0.22 0.43
C ALA A 79 -7.75 1.71 0.10
N ILE A 80 -8.89 2.30 0.49
CA ILE A 80 -9.14 3.74 0.29
C ILE A 80 -8.17 4.61 1.07
N SER A 81 -7.84 4.24 2.32
CA SER A 81 -6.90 5.03 3.15
C SER A 81 -5.50 5.01 2.57
N VAL A 82 -5.03 3.86 2.06
CA VAL A 82 -3.71 3.73 1.44
C VAL A 82 -3.67 4.41 0.06
N SER A 83 -4.75 4.35 -0.72
CA SER A 83 -4.88 5.15 -1.94
C SER A 83 -4.83 6.65 -1.65
N ALA A 84 -5.55 7.14 -0.64
CA ALA A 84 -5.50 8.53 -0.23
C ALA A 84 -4.10 8.94 0.24
N TRP A 85 -3.37 8.01 0.89
CA TRP A 85 -1.97 8.21 1.22
C TRP A 85 -1.07 8.31 -0.01
N GLY A 86 -1.27 7.49 -1.05
CA GLY A 86 -0.55 7.63 -2.33
C GLY A 86 -0.75 8.99 -2.99
N LEU A 87 -1.99 9.48 -3.01
CA LEU A 87 -2.26 10.86 -3.47
C LEU A 87 -1.55 11.92 -2.62
N ALA A 88 -1.50 11.71 -1.30
CA ALA A 88 -0.78 12.61 -0.41
C ALA A 88 0.73 12.60 -0.68
N THR A 89 1.33 11.45 -0.99
CA THR A 89 2.75 11.37 -1.33
C THR A 89 3.09 12.12 -2.62
N GLU A 90 2.20 12.10 -3.62
CA GLU A 90 2.38 12.91 -4.85
C GLU A 90 2.40 14.42 -4.55
N PHE A 91 1.55 14.89 -3.64
CA PHE A 91 1.59 16.28 -3.19
C PHE A 91 2.84 16.60 -2.37
N ILE A 92 3.28 15.69 -1.51
CA ILE A 92 4.53 15.82 -0.74
C ILE A 92 5.71 15.93 -1.72
N GLN A 93 5.79 15.07 -2.72
CA GLN A 93 6.84 15.12 -3.74
C GLN A 93 6.84 16.46 -4.48
N LYS A 94 5.67 16.91 -4.93
CA LYS A 94 5.52 18.19 -5.66
C LYS A 94 5.98 19.42 -4.87
N TYR A 95 5.67 19.48 -3.58
CA TYR A 95 5.86 20.69 -2.78
C TYR A 95 7.07 20.65 -1.84
N LEU A 96 7.53 19.46 -1.43
CA LEU A 96 8.53 19.29 -0.37
C LEU A 96 9.79 18.55 -0.83
N VAL A 97 9.80 17.89 -1.99
CA VAL A 97 10.95 17.10 -2.46
C VAL A 97 11.58 17.75 -3.70
N PRO A 98 12.75 18.41 -3.57
CA PRO A 98 13.43 19.02 -4.71
C PRO A 98 13.75 18.00 -5.80
N GLY A 99 13.39 18.32 -7.04
CA GLY A 99 13.64 17.45 -8.20
C GLY A 99 12.63 16.31 -8.37
N ARG A 100 11.53 16.30 -7.61
CA ARG A 100 10.35 15.46 -7.89
C ARG A 100 9.20 16.31 -8.42
N SER A 101 8.35 15.70 -9.23
CA SER A 101 7.12 16.29 -9.77
C SER A 101 5.95 15.38 -9.44
N PHE A 102 4.76 15.95 -9.39
CA PHE A 102 3.51 15.19 -9.33
C PHE A 102 3.33 14.39 -10.62
N ASP A 103 3.13 13.08 -10.53
CA ASP A 103 2.74 12.20 -11.63
C ASP A 103 1.41 11.52 -11.31
N ILE A 104 0.38 11.88 -12.08
CA ILE A 104 -0.94 11.26 -11.95
C ILE A 104 -0.89 9.74 -12.21
N TRP A 105 0.05 9.26 -13.01
CA TRP A 105 0.18 7.84 -13.33
C TRP A 105 0.80 7.05 -12.19
N ASP A 106 1.61 7.66 -11.35
CA ASP A 106 2.15 7.02 -10.15
C ASP A 106 1.02 6.87 -9.12
N PHE A 107 0.16 7.88 -8.95
CA PHE A 107 -1.07 7.71 -8.17
C PHE A 107 -2.00 6.61 -8.73
N VAL A 108 -2.16 6.52 -10.06
CA VAL A 108 -2.95 5.44 -10.67
C VAL A 108 -2.33 4.06 -10.37
N ALA A 109 -1.00 3.94 -10.41
CA ALA A 109 -0.28 2.74 -10.03
C ALA A 109 -0.49 2.38 -8.55
N ASP A 110 -0.46 3.37 -7.64
CA ASP A 110 -0.74 3.17 -6.22
C ASP A 110 -2.15 2.62 -5.98
N VAL A 111 -3.15 3.21 -6.64
CA VAL A 111 -4.55 2.76 -6.60
C VAL A 111 -4.70 1.35 -7.16
N ALA A 112 -3.99 1.04 -8.25
CA ALA A 112 -3.98 -0.31 -8.82
C ALA A 112 -3.42 -1.33 -7.81
N GLY A 113 -2.30 -1.01 -7.15
CA GLY A 113 -1.74 -1.83 -6.07
C GLY A 113 -2.73 -2.07 -4.93
N CYS A 114 -3.37 -1.01 -4.43
CA CYS A 114 -4.38 -1.10 -3.37
C CYS A 114 -5.58 -1.96 -3.80
N SER A 115 -6.01 -1.84 -5.05
CA SER A 115 -7.13 -2.60 -5.63
C SER A 115 -6.80 -4.09 -5.74
N ILE A 116 -5.59 -4.42 -6.21
CA ILE A 116 -5.09 -5.80 -6.27
C ILE A 116 -5.06 -6.41 -4.86
N ALA A 117 -4.54 -5.67 -3.87
CA ALA A 117 -4.49 -6.13 -2.49
C ALA A 117 -5.89 -6.42 -1.93
N TYR A 118 -6.85 -5.53 -2.17
CA TYR A 118 -8.24 -5.71 -1.77
C TYR A 118 -8.88 -6.95 -2.43
N ILE A 119 -8.74 -7.10 -3.76
CA ILE A 119 -9.31 -8.23 -4.51
C ILE A 119 -8.70 -9.55 -4.04
N PHE A 120 -7.38 -9.59 -3.85
CA PHE A 120 -6.67 -10.75 -3.33
C PHE A 120 -7.19 -11.12 -1.94
N ALA A 121 -7.26 -10.17 -1.00
CA ALA A 121 -7.72 -10.43 0.35
C ALA A 121 -9.20 -10.86 0.40
N LYS A 122 -10.06 -10.25 -0.43
CA LYS A 122 -11.46 -10.65 -0.59
C LYS A 122 -11.57 -12.10 -1.08
N THR A 123 -10.73 -12.50 -2.04
CA THR A 123 -10.80 -13.81 -2.68
C THR A 123 -10.23 -14.91 -1.79
N TYR A 124 -9.07 -14.67 -1.17
CA TYR A 124 -8.29 -15.72 -0.51
C TYR A 124 -8.29 -15.65 1.02
N MET A 125 -8.55 -14.46 1.61
CA MET A 125 -8.38 -14.26 3.05
C MET A 125 -9.69 -14.00 3.80
N LEU A 126 -10.81 -13.82 3.10
CA LEU A 126 -12.11 -13.51 3.70
C LEU A 126 -12.58 -14.61 4.66
N ASN A 127 -12.47 -15.86 4.20
CA ASN A 127 -12.90 -17.05 4.95
C ASN A 127 -11.83 -17.58 5.91
N PHE A 128 -10.67 -16.92 5.99
CA PHE A 128 -9.61 -17.33 6.90
C PHE A 128 -10.07 -17.15 8.35
N ARG A 129 -10.26 -18.26 9.07
CA ARG A 129 -10.47 -18.25 10.52
C ARG A 129 -9.21 -18.84 11.13
N PRO A 130 -8.49 -18.11 11.99
CA PRO A 130 -7.45 -18.74 12.78
C PRO A 130 -8.14 -19.86 13.57
N ASN A 131 -7.75 -21.11 13.34
CA ASN A 131 -8.11 -22.18 14.25
C ASN A 131 -7.64 -21.75 15.63
N ASP A 132 -8.52 -21.80 16.62
CA ASP A 132 -8.20 -21.38 17.98
C ASP A 132 -6.95 -22.14 18.45
N ALA A 133 -5.82 -21.43 18.46
CA ALA A 133 -4.56 -21.85 19.06
C ALA A 133 -4.50 -21.31 20.48
#